data_AF-A0A377PTA5-F1
#
_entry.id   AF-A0A377PTA5-F1
#
_cell.length_a   1.000
_cell.length_b   1.000
_cell.length_c   1.000
_cell.angle_alpha   90.00
_cell.angle_beta   90.00
_cell.angle_gamma   90.00
#
_symmetry.space_group_name_H-M   'P 1'
#
loop_
_entity.id
_entity.type
_entity.pdbx_description
1 polymer ?
#
loop_
_entity_poly.entity_id
_entity_poly.type
_entity_poly.pdbx_seq_one_letter_code
_entity_poly.pdbx_strand_id
1 'polypeptide(L)'
;MQEQIFFNKTLRNISKIGTHWIFHTKTRHRIRDILFKKMNAKFNKAVLSKYRKQHYNELMYADIAISLGDACQSAYHLQQFGLRKFASPFDWMMCYDLKDIQDLFANDFHGFFVDIEEKKDHKGENGCRYITDLRNGMVSIHAFKQNKSIESQYDFFIETMRRRFVRLKNHILQSKHIIFVTSRPSDMQAFEEFLRFMQGYHNASYTILNITKDKDSNNLFDISRKNITVFNDKLRVIEYSFLDIFPSSALLADAMGGGGRT
;
A
#
# COMPACT_ATOMS: atom_id res chain seq x y z
N MET A 1 -5.02 -0.64 -17.35
CA MET A 1 -5.30 -1.51 -16.17
C MET A 1 -5.88 -2.88 -16.58
N GLN A 2 -6.89 -2.95 -17.45
CA GLN A 2 -7.45 -4.22 -17.95
C GLN A 2 -6.41 -5.11 -18.66
N GLU A 3 -5.52 -4.54 -19.47
CA GLU A 3 -4.42 -5.29 -20.08
C GLU A 3 -3.51 -5.95 -19.05
N GLN A 4 -3.12 -5.24 -17.98
CA GLN A 4 -2.24 -5.79 -16.95
C GLN A 4 -2.93 -6.90 -16.13
N ILE A 5 -4.24 -6.81 -15.90
CA ILE A 5 -5.04 -7.86 -15.26
C ILE A 5 -5.12 -9.10 -16.17
N PHE A 6 -5.41 -8.90 -17.46
CA PHE A 6 -5.43 -9.97 -18.46
C PHE A 6 -4.06 -10.66 -18.56
N PHE A 7 -2.97 -9.90 -18.65
CA PHE A 7 -1.62 -10.42 -18.70
C PHE A 7 -1.22 -11.15 -17.41
N ASN A 8 -1.58 -10.64 -16.22
CA ASN A 8 -1.31 -11.34 -14.96
C ASN A 8 -2.01 -12.72 -14.92
N LYS A 9 -3.23 -12.82 -15.43
CA LYS A 9 -3.96 -14.10 -15.56
C LYS A 9 -3.25 -15.04 -16.55
N THR A 10 -2.78 -14.51 -17.68
CA THR A 10 -2.01 -15.24 -18.69
C THR A 10 -0.68 -15.75 -18.16
N LEU A 11 0.12 -14.92 -17.47
CA LEU A 11 1.39 -15.32 -16.86
C LEU A 11 1.18 -16.36 -15.74
N ARG A 12 0.08 -16.27 -14.98
CA ARG A 12 -0.32 -17.30 -14.02
C ARG A 12 -0.65 -18.62 -14.72
N ASN A 13 -1.32 -18.59 -15.87
CA ASN A 13 -1.62 -19.80 -16.63
C ASN A 13 -0.36 -20.41 -17.24
N ILE A 14 0.55 -19.61 -17.80
CA ILE A 14 1.82 -20.08 -18.35
C ILE A 14 2.67 -20.73 -17.24
N SER A 15 2.76 -20.11 -16.07
CA SER A 15 3.50 -20.71 -14.93
C SER A 15 2.86 -21.99 -14.40
N LYS A 16 1.52 -22.12 -14.43
CA LYS A 16 0.83 -23.38 -14.11
C LYS A 16 1.15 -24.48 -15.10
N ILE A 17 1.09 -24.19 -16.41
CA ILE A 17 1.38 -25.16 -17.48
C ILE A 17 2.87 -25.57 -17.41
N GLY A 18 3.77 -24.60 -17.30
CA GLY A 18 5.22 -24.82 -17.20
C GLY A 18 5.71 -25.44 -15.90
N THR A 19 4.82 -25.85 -14.99
CA THR A 19 5.18 -26.59 -13.78
C THR A 19 4.35 -27.87 -13.61
N HIS A 20 3.46 -28.16 -14.56
CA HIS A 20 2.52 -29.28 -14.48
C HIS A 20 3.22 -30.65 -14.34
N TRP A 21 4.39 -30.81 -14.96
CA TRP A 21 5.21 -32.04 -14.90
C TRP A 21 5.83 -32.33 -13.52
N ILE A 22 5.75 -31.42 -12.56
CA ILE A 22 6.37 -31.59 -11.24
C ILE A 22 5.41 -32.36 -10.33
N PHE A 23 5.59 -33.66 -10.12
CA PHE A 23 4.63 -34.51 -9.41
C PHE A 23 4.38 -34.12 -7.94
N HIS A 24 5.38 -33.56 -7.25
CA HIS A 24 5.25 -33.16 -5.85
C HIS A 24 4.58 -31.78 -5.71
N THR A 25 3.37 -31.75 -5.15
CA THR A 25 2.50 -30.55 -5.08
C THR A 25 3.14 -29.34 -4.42
N LYS A 26 3.74 -29.49 -3.22
CA LYS A 26 4.44 -28.38 -2.53
C LYS A 26 5.58 -27.78 -3.38
N THR A 27 6.38 -28.63 -4.01
CA THR A 27 7.49 -28.21 -4.87
C THR A 27 6.99 -27.54 -6.15
N ARG A 28 5.93 -28.08 -6.77
CA ARG A 28 5.23 -27.48 -7.90
C ARG A 28 4.75 -26.07 -7.59
N HIS A 29 4.07 -25.88 -6.46
CA HIS A 29 3.58 -24.56 -6.06
C HIS A 29 4.72 -23.56 -5.86
N ARG A 30 5.79 -23.96 -5.17
CA ARG A 30 6.95 -23.10 -4.93
C ARG A 30 7.64 -22.69 -6.24
N ILE A 31 7.87 -23.63 -7.15
CA ILE A 31 8.50 -23.35 -8.45
C ILE A 31 7.59 -22.48 -9.32
N ARG A 32 6.28 -22.75 -9.33
CA ARG A 32 5.29 -21.94 -10.04
C ARG A 32 5.31 -20.49 -9.60
N ASP A 33 5.34 -20.25 -8.29
CA ASP A 33 5.36 -18.89 -7.73
C ASP A 33 6.67 -18.17 -8.06
N ILE A 34 7.80 -18.86 -8.04
CA ILE A 34 9.09 -18.32 -8.48
C ILE A 34 9.05 -17.95 -9.97
N LEU A 35 8.53 -18.84 -10.82
CA LEU A 35 8.43 -18.61 -12.26
C LEU A 35 7.52 -17.42 -12.57
N PHE A 36 6.33 -17.38 -11.95
CA PHE A 36 5.40 -16.26 -12.06
C PHE A 36 6.06 -14.94 -11.65
N LYS A 37 6.74 -14.90 -10.49
CA LYS A 37 7.45 -13.70 -10.03
C LYS A 37 8.50 -13.21 -11.04
N LYS A 38 9.33 -14.12 -11.57
CA LYS A 38 10.35 -13.78 -12.57
C LYS A 38 9.74 -13.24 -13.87
N MET A 39 8.70 -13.92 -14.37
CA MET A 39 8.01 -13.51 -15.60
C MET A 39 7.30 -12.16 -15.42
N ASN A 40 6.58 -11.98 -14.31
CA ASN A 40 5.91 -10.74 -13.98
C ASN A 40 6.91 -9.59 -13.83
N ALA A 41 8.06 -9.81 -13.19
CA ALA A 41 9.12 -8.81 -13.09
C ALA A 41 9.68 -8.39 -14.46
N LYS A 42 9.92 -9.34 -15.37
CA LYS A 42 10.43 -9.05 -16.72
C LYS A 42 9.39 -8.32 -17.58
N PHE A 43 8.13 -8.74 -17.50
CA PHE A 43 7.01 -8.08 -18.18
C PHE A 43 6.79 -6.66 -17.66
N ASN A 44 6.71 -6.49 -16.33
CA ASN A 44 6.59 -5.17 -15.72
C ASN A 44 7.76 -4.29 -16.14
N LYS A 45 9.00 -4.80 -16.19
CA LYS A 45 10.15 -4.03 -16.69
C LYS A 45 9.96 -3.56 -18.13
N ALA A 46 9.46 -4.40 -19.03
CA ALA A 46 9.25 -4.06 -20.44
C ALA A 46 8.09 -3.06 -20.64
N VAL A 47 6.93 -3.33 -20.01
CA VAL A 47 5.76 -2.44 -20.06
C VAL A 47 6.09 -1.10 -19.43
N LEU A 48 6.69 -1.08 -18.24
CA LEU A 48 7.12 0.14 -17.58
C LEU A 48 8.16 0.88 -18.42
N SER A 49 9.04 0.19 -19.14
CA SER A 49 10.00 0.86 -20.03
C SER A 49 9.31 1.57 -21.21
N LYS A 50 8.32 0.95 -21.83
CA LYS A 50 7.56 1.58 -22.93
C LYS A 50 6.72 2.74 -22.41
N TYR A 51 6.01 2.51 -21.30
CA TYR A 51 5.20 3.52 -20.62
C TYR A 51 6.05 4.72 -20.18
N ARG A 52 7.22 4.50 -19.57
CA ARG A 52 8.18 5.55 -19.19
C ARG A 52 8.64 6.39 -20.37
N LYS A 53 8.83 5.79 -21.55
CA LYS A 53 9.20 6.54 -22.77
C LYS A 53 8.04 7.42 -23.26
N GLN A 54 6.83 6.90 -23.20
CA GLN A 54 5.63 7.62 -23.66
C GLN A 54 5.20 8.73 -22.68
N HIS A 55 5.36 8.48 -21.37
CA HIS A 55 4.91 9.34 -20.28
C HIS A 55 6.09 9.88 -19.47
N TYR A 56 7.20 10.22 -20.13
CA TYR A 56 8.42 10.65 -19.43
C TYR A 56 8.19 11.91 -18.58
N ASN A 57 7.30 12.81 -19.04
CA ASN A 57 6.88 14.02 -18.33
C ASN A 57 6.09 13.74 -17.04
N GLU A 58 5.57 12.53 -16.87
CA GLU A 58 4.81 12.14 -15.68
C GLU A 58 5.69 11.42 -14.64
N LEU A 59 6.96 11.17 -14.97
CA LEU A 59 7.87 10.47 -14.07
C LEU A 59 8.26 11.38 -12.91
N MET A 60 8.10 10.84 -11.71
CA MET A 60 8.59 11.48 -10.50
C MET A 60 9.81 10.73 -9.99
N TYR A 61 10.84 11.49 -9.62
CA TYR A 61 11.98 10.97 -8.90
C TYR A 61 11.68 10.95 -7.40
N ALA A 62 11.96 9.83 -6.76
CA ALA A 62 11.92 9.69 -5.31
C ALA A 62 13.08 8.81 -4.85
N ASP A 63 13.79 9.25 -3.82
CA ASP A 63 14.81 8.44 -3.16
C ASP A 63 14.15 7.28 -2.42
N ILE A 64 12.95 7.49 -1.88
CA ILE A 64 12.22 6.48 -1.11
C ILE A 64 10.71 6.64 -1.19
N ALA A 65 10.03 5.49 -1.20
CA ALA A 65 8.59 5.38 -1.07
C ALA A 65 8.22 4.69 0.25
N ILE A 66 7.34 5.32 1.02
CA ILE A 66 6.96 4.90 2.37
C ILE A 66 5.43 4.78 2.42
N SER A 67 4.92 3.70 3.00
CA SER A 67 3.49 3.59 3.27
C SER A 67 3.10 4.48 4.46
N LEU A 68 2.05 5.28 4.29
CA LEU A 68 1.31 5.92 5.38
C LEU A 68 -0.12 5.38 5.52
N GLY A 69 -0.47 4.35 4.73
CA GLY A 69 -1.84 3.89 4.61
C GLY A 69 -2.42 3.40 5.94
N ASP A 70 -3.64 3.84 6.23
CA ASP A 70 -4.55 3.37 7.29
C ASP A 70 -4.91 1.85 7.16
N ALA A 71 -4.27 1.15 6.21
CA ALA A 71 -4.35 -0.27 6.01
C ALA A 71 -3.07 -0.79 5.32
N CYS A 72 -2.88 -2.11 5.36
CA CYS A 72 -1.71 -2.80 4.80
C CYS A 72 -1.61 -2.77 3.26
N GLN A 73 -2.62 -2.24 2.56
CA GLN A 73 -2.71 -2.26 1.10
C GLN A 73 -1.58 -1.46 0.42
N SER A 74 -1.32 -0.23 0.88
CA SER A 74 -0.26 0.61 0.31
C SER A 74 1.11 -0.06 0.46
N ALA A 75 1.38 -0.61 1.64
CA ALA A 75 2.60 -1.35 1.92
C ALA A 75 2.74 -2.63 1.07
N TYR A 76 1.65 -3.36 0.86
CA TYR A 76 1.60 -4.54 -0.01
C TYR A 76 1.88 -4.18 -1.47
N HIS A 77 1.25 -3.14 -2.01
CA HIS A 77 1.47 -2.72 -3.40
C HIS A 77 2.89 -2.19 -3.63
N LEU A 78 3.43 -1.39 -2.70
CA LEU A 78 4.82 -0.98 -2.74
C LEU A 78 5.77 -2.19 -2.79
N GLN A 79 5.46 -3.26 -2.05
CA GLN A 79 6.24 -4.50 -2.12
C GLN A 79 6.09 -5.21 -3.47
N GLN A 80 4.87 -5.36 -4.00
CA GLN A 80 4.62 -6.02 -5.29
C GLN A 80 5.34 -5.32 -6.45
N PHE A 81 5.46 -4.00 -6.40
CA PHE A 81 6.16 -3.20 -7.41
C PHE A 81 7.66 -3.01 -7.12
N GLY A 82 8.20 -3.60 -6.05
CA GLY A 82 9.61 -3.47 -5.69
C GLY A 82 10.03 -2.06 -5.24
N LEU A 83 9.07 -1.23 -4.84
CA LEU A 83 9.28 0.14 -4.36
C LEU A 83 9.51 0.19 -2.84
N ARG A 84 9.04 -0.82 -2.11
CA ARG A 84 9.24 -0.94 -0.67
C ARG A 84 10.66 -1.39 -0.35
N LYS A 85 11.49 -0.48 0.17
CA LYS A 85 12.89 -0.76 0.57
C LYS A 85 13.01 -1.43 1.95
N PHE A 86 12.09 -1.17 2.86
CA PHE A 86 12.11 -1.69 4.23
C PHE A 86 10.69 -1.82 4.80
N ALA A 87 10.55 -2.38 6.00
CA ALA A 87 9.28 -2.40 6.73
C ALA A 87 9.18 -1.22 7.68
N SER A 88 8.19 -0.36 7.45
CA SER A 88 7.78 0.69 8.39
C SER A 88 7.00 0.08 9.57
N PRO A 89 7.01 0.70 10.77
CA PRO A 89 6.10 0.30 11.84
C PRO A 89 4.63 0.43 11.43
N PHE A 90 4.31 1.39 10.55
CA PHE A 90 2.95 1.72 10.12
C PHE A 90 2.39 0.78 9.04
N ASP A 91 3.23 -0.01 8.37
CA ASP A 91 2.83 -0.92 7.28
C ASP A 91 1.76 -1.96 7.68
N TRP A 92 1.63 -2.23 8.98
CA TRP A 92 0.80 -3.30 9.53
C TRP A 92 -0.16 -2.81 10.61
N MET A 93 -0.31 -1.49 10.71
CA MET A 93 -1.25 -0.84 11.62
C MET A 93 -2.48 -0.39 10.83
N MET A 94 -3.59 -0.21 11.53
CA MET A 94 -4.85 0.29 10.99
C MET A 94 -5.48 1.28 11.97
N CYS A 95 -6.52 1.98 11.53
CA CYS A 95 -7.36 2.83 12.36
C CYS A 95 -6.55 3.93 13.06
N TYR A 96 -5.70 4.62 12.31
CA TYR A 96 -4.92 5.74 12.81
C TYR A 96 -4.98 6.91 11.83
N ASP A 97 -4.73 8.11 12.35
CA ASP A 97 -4.66 9.31 11.54
C ASP A 97 -3.23 9.82 11.32
N LEU A 98 -3.10 10.86 10.49
CA LEU A 98 -1.79 11.46 10.24
C LEU A 98 -1.24 12.16 11.49
N LYS A 99 -2.12 12.60 12.39
CA LYS A 99 -1.75 13.25 13.64
C LYS A 99 -1.09 12.25 14.60
N ASP A 100 -1.58 11.02 14.66
CA ASP A 100 -0.96 9.92 15.41
C ASP A 100 0.48 9.67 14.96
N ILE A 101 0.73 9.69 13.64
CA ILE A 101 2.08 9.56 13.10
C ILE A 101 2.93 10.76 13.52
N GLN A 102 2.43 11.98 13.39
CA GLN A 102 3.17 13.18 13.82
C GLN A 102 3.57 13.08 15.30
N ASP A 103 2.64 12.66 16.17
CA ASP A 103 2.89 12.57 17.61
C ASP A 103 3.91 11.49 17.95
N LEU A 104 3.92 10.37 17.21
CA LEU A 104 4.96 9.35 17.32
C LEU A 104 6.32 9.86 16.82
N PHE A 105 6.38 10.71 15.79
CA PHE A 105 7.63 11.36 15.38
C PHE A 105 8.12 12.37 16.41
N ALA A 106 7.22 13.19 16.95
CA ALA A 106 7.52 14.22 17.93
C ALA A 106 8.05 13.65 19.25
N ASN A 107 7.54 12.49 19.68
CA ASN A 107 7.91 11.84 20.93
C ASN A 107 8.90 10.69 20.77
N ASP A 108 9.61 10.63 19.65
CA ASP A 108 10.57 9.55 19.33
C ASP A 108 10.04 8.12 19.55
N PHE A 109 8.82 7.88 19.06
CA PHE A 109 8.06 6.63 19.16
C PHE A 109 7.67 6.23 20.60
N HIS A 110 7.84 7.12 21.56
CA HIS A 110 7.32 6.93 22.91
C HIS A 110 5.78 6.99 22.88
N GLY A 111 5.16 6.06 23.62
CA GLY A 111 3.70 5.96 23.68
C GLY A 111 3.07 4.97 22.71
N PHE A 112 3.84 4.40 21.77
CA PHE A 112 3.33 3.37 20.84
C PHE A 112 2.93 2.10 21.60
N PHE A 113 1.64 1.74 21.55
CA PHE A 113 1.06 0.53 22.15
C PHE A 113 1.41 0.35 23.63
N VAL A 114 1.44 1.44 24.41
CA VAL A 114 1.67 1.38 25.87
C VAL A 114 0.43 0.85 26.59
N ASP A 115 -0.75 1.33 26.21
CA ASP A 115 -2.04 0.92 26.80
C ASP A 115 -2.83 0.15 25.75
N ILE A 116 -3.01 -1.16 25.95
CA ILE A 116 -3.57 -2.05 24.92
C ILE A 116 -4.81 -2.81 25.37
N GLU A 117 -5.72 -3.05 24.43
CA GLU A 117 -6.90 -3.90 24.62
C GLU A 117 -7.07 -4.90 23.47
N GLU A 118 -7.47 -6.13 23.79
CA GLU A 118 -7.88 -7.12 22.79
C GLU A 118 -9.37 -6.99 22.45
N LYS A 119 -9.68 -6.75 21.17
CA LYS A 119 -11.05 -6.81 20.65
C LYS A 119 -11.48 -8.27 20.44
N LYS A 120 -12.12 -8.85 21.45
CA LYS A 120 -12.56 -10.27 21.46
C LYS A 120 -13.62 -10.59 20.41
N ASP A 121 -14.39 -9.59 19.98
CA ASP A 121 -15.48 -9.74 19.01
C ASP A 121 -14.99 -9.83 17.56
N HIS A 122 -13.68 -9.69 17.32
CA HIS A 122 -13.07 -9.85 16.01
C HIS A 122 -12.20 -11.10 15.97
N LYS A 123 -12.76 -12.18 15.42
CA LYS A 123 -12.00 -13.39 15.10
C LYS A 123 -11.18 -13.11 13.85
N GLY A 124 -9.90 -12.78 14.02
CA GLY A 124 -9.00 -12.61 12.89
C GLY A 124 -8.94 -13.85 12.02
N GLU A 125 -9.29 -13.71 10.74
CA GLU A 125 -9.23 -14.79 9.73
C GLU A 125 -7.82 -15.38 9.56
N ASN A 126 -6.81 -14.70 10.12
CA ASN A 126 -5.38 -15.02 10.01
C ASN A 126 -4.78 -15.68 11.27
N GLY A 127 -5.60 -16.09 12.24
CA GLY A 127 -5.14 -16.68 13.51
C GLY A 127 -4.39 -15.69 14.43
N CYS A 128 -4.55 -14.38 14.19
CA CYS A 128 -4.01 -13.32 15.02
C CYS A 128 -5.12 -12.64 15.84
N ARG A 129 -4.71 -11.99 16.92
CA ARG A 129 -5.54 -11.15 17.80
C ARG A 129 -5.63 -9.74 17.23
N TYR A 130 -6.71 -9.05 17.53
CA TYR A 130 -6.91 -7.63 17.21
C TYR A 130 -6.58 -6.84 18.46
N ILE A 131 -5.39 -6.25 18.49
CA ILE A 131 -4.92 -5.46 19.62
C ILE A 131 -5.03 -3.99 19.27
N THR A 132 -5.71 -3.22 20.10
CA THR A 132 -5.93 -1.77 19.92
C THR A 132 -5.07 -1.02 20.93
N ASP A 133 -4.36 0.00 20.48
CA ASP A 133 -3.78 1.03 21.35
C ASP A 133 -4.89 1.98 21.79
N LEU A 134 -5.15 2.04 23.09
CA LEU A 134 -6.25 2.81 23.66
C LEU A 134 -6.03 4.33 23.56
N ARG A 135 -4.79 4.77 23.30
CA ARG A 135 -4.45 6.19 23.26
C ARG A 135 -4.92 6.89 21.98
N ASN A 136 -4.92 6.17 20.87
CA ASN A 136 -5.27 6.71 19.55
C ASN A 136 -6.19 5.80 18.72
N GLY A 137 -6.52 4.61 19.22
CA GLY A 137 -7.36 3.66 18.50
C GLY A 137 -6.62 2.84 17.43
N MET A 138 -5.30 2.99 17.30
CA MET A 138 -4.49 2.25 16.34
C MET A 138 -4.59 0.74 16.58
N VAL A 139 -4.84 -0.05 15.54
CA VAL A 139 -5.05 -1.49 15.63
C VAL A 139 -3.93 -2.28 14.98
N SER A 140 -3.41 -3.28 15.69
CA SER A 140 -2.52 -4.32 15.20
C SER A 140 -3.28 -5.63 15.01
N ILE A 141 -3.30 -6.13 13.77
CA ILE A 141 -4.04 -7.36 13.39
C ILE A 141 -3.13 -8.52 12.94
N HIS A 142 -1.82 -8.34 12.98
CA HIS A 142 -0.84 -9.30 12.45
C HIS A 142 0.26 -9.68 13.45
N ALA A 143 0.41 -8.92 14.53
CA ALA A 143 1.54 -9.10 15.45
C ALA A 143 1.32 -10.21 16.48
N PHE A 144 0.10 -10.32 17.03
CA PHE A 144 -0.18 -11.17 18.18
C PHE A 144 -0.91 -12.43 17.75
N LYS A 145 -0.34 -13.61 17.99
CA LYS A 145 -0.99 -14.89 17.67
C LYS A 145 -1.98 -15.30 18.76
N GLN A 146 -3.08 -15.92 18.35
CA GLN A 146 -4.12 -16.42 19.28
C GLN A 146 -3.63 -17.60 20.13
N ASN A 147 -2.70 -18.41 19.61
CA ASN A 147 -2.15 -19.58 20.32
C ASN A 147 -1.04 -19.22 21.33
N LYS A 148 -0.80 -17.94 21.59
CA LYS A 148 0.16 -17.43 22.58
C LYS A 148 -0.51 -16.32 23.39
N SER A 149 0.01 -16.07 24.60
CA SER A 149 -0.45 -14.93 25.42
C SER A 149 0.07 -13.62 24.83
N ILE A 150 -0.60 -12.51 25.14
CA ILE A 150 -0.18 -11.18 24.66
C ILE A 150 1.15 -10.79 25.31
N GLU A 151 1.29 -11.03 26.61
CA GLU A 151 2.45 -10.72 27.45
C GLU A 151 3.72 -11.37 26.87
N SER A 152 3.63 -12.64 26.47
CA SER A 152 4.77 -13.37 25.87
C SER A 152 5.24 -12.84 24.52
N GLN A 153 4.45 -12.00 23.86
CA GLN A 153 4.70 -11.46 22.52
C GLN A 153 4.96 -9.95 22.53
N TYR A 154 4.60 -9.27 23.62
CA TYR A 154 4.56 -7.82 23.71
C TYR A 154 5.94 -7.18 23.56
N ASP A 155 6.93 -7.61 24.35
CA ASP A 155 8.28 -7.03 24.29
C ASP A 155 8.90 -7.17 22.90
N PHE A 156 8.75 -8.36 22.30
CA PHE A 156 9.22 -8.60 20.94
C PHE A 156 8.52 -7.72 19.90
N PHE A 157 7.22 -7.50 20.05
CA PHE A 157 6.45 -6.59 19.20
C PHE A 157 6.96 -5.15 19.31
N ILE A 158 7.06 -4.63 20.53
CA ILE A 158 7.53 -3.25 20.78
C ILE A 158 8.96 -3.06 20.28
N GLU A 159 9.88 -3.98 20.59
CA GLU A 159 11.26 -3.91 20.12
C GLU A 159 11.33 -3.94 18.59
N THR A 160 10.55 -4.81 17.95
CA THR A 160 10.47 -4.89 16.49
C THR A 160 9.98 -3.59 15.88
N MET A 161 8.93 -2.98 16.43
CA MET A 161 8.37 -1.73 15.90
C MET A 161 9.32 -0.55 16.13
N ARG A 162 9.96 -0.47 17.31
CA ARG A 162 10.99 0.54 17.59
C ARG A 162 12.15 0.44 16.61
N ARG A 163 12.66 -0.76 16.34
CA ARG A 163 13.74 -0.97 15.35
C ARG A 163 13.33 -0.55 13.95
N ARG A 164 12.08 -0.80 13.55
CA ARG A 164 11.53 -0.35 12.27
C ARG A 164 11.38 1.17 12.22
N PHE A 165 10.96 1.79 13.31
CA PHE A 165 10.85 3.24 13.41
C PHE A 165 12.22 3.94 13.30
N VAL A 166 13.24 3.44 13.99
CA VAL A 166 14.62 3.94 13.85
C VAL A 166 15.08 3.85 12.39
N ARG A 167 14.80 2.72 11.72
CA ARG A 167 15.12 2.55 10.30
C ARG A 167 14.35 3.52 9.40
N LEU A 168 13.06 3.74 9.69
CA LEU A 168 12.22 4.73 9.00
C LEU A 168 12.84 6.12 9.10
N LYS A 169 13.16 6.58 10.31
CA LYS A 169 13.81 7.88 10.55
C LYS A 169 15.11 8.00 9.76
N ASN A 170 16.00 7.01 9.86
CA ASN A 170 17.29 7.04 9.17
C ASN A 170 17.12 7.21 7.66
N HIS A 171 16.18 6.48 7.06
CA HIS A 171 15.91 6.61 5.64
C HIS A 171 15.30 7.97 5.25
N ILE A 172 14.41 8.53 6.08
CA ILE A 172 13.85 9.87 5.87
C ILE A 172 14.98 10.90 5.89
N LEU A 173 15.80 10.91 6.94
CA LEU A 173 16.89 11.88 7.14
C LEU A 173 17.98 11.82 6.05
N GLN A 174 18.13 10.67 5.38
CA GLN A 174 19.09 10.49 4.28
C GLN A 174 18.52 10.82 2.90
N SER A 175 17.22 11.09 2.79
CA SER A 175 16.52 11.30 1.52
C SER A 175 16.25 12.77 1.25
N LYS A 176 16.28 13.18 -0.02
CA LYS A 176 15.91 14.55 -0.47
C LYS A 176 14.53 14.59 -1.12
N HIS A 177 14.09 13.48 -1.71
CA HIS A 177 12.80 13.34 -2.37
C HIS A 177 12.05 12.13 -1.80
N ILE A 178 11.03 12.38 -0.99
CA ILE A 178 10.30 11.36 -0.24
C ILE A 178 8.87 11.32 -0.76
N ILE A 179 8.40 10.11 -1.11
CA ILE A 179 6.98 9.89 -1.42
C ILE A 179 6.33 9.05 -0.33
N PHE A 180 5.23 9.56 0.20
CA PHE A 180 4.31 8.85 1.07
C PHE A 180 3.15 8.32 0.25
N VAL A 181 2.86 7.02 0.36
CA VAL A 181 1.77 6.37 -0.39
C VAL A 181 0.68 5.95 0.58
N THR A 182 -0.56 6.32 0.27
CA THR A 182 -1.70 6.10 1.15
C THR A 182 -2.99 5.86 0.36
N SER A 183 -4.00 5.34 1.05
CA SER A 183 -5.35 5.11 0.53
C SER A 183 -6.35 5.50 1.60
N ARG A 184 -6.52 6.81 1.80
CA ARG A 184 -7.35 7.40 2.85
C ARG A 184 -8.39 8.33 2.19
N PRO A 185 -9.51 8.63 2.87
CA PRO A 185 -10.38 9.73 2.46
C PRO A 185 -9.54 10.99 2.18
N SER A 186 -9.91 11.72 1.12
CA SER A 186 -9.24 12.98 0.80
C SER A 186 -9.50 13.99 1.90
N ASP A 187 -8.43 14.43 2.54
CA ASP A 187 -8.43 15.49 3.53
C ASP A 187 -7.18 16.35 3.28
N MET A 188 -7.37 17.37 2.46
CA MET A 188 -6.28 18.24 2.01
C MET A 188 -5.66 19.04 3.16
N GLN A 189 -6.44 19.39 4.18
CA GLN A 189 -5.92 20.07 5.36
C GLN A 189 -5.00 19.14 6.15
N ALA A 190 -5.45 17.92 6.46
CA ALA A 190 -4.62 16.94 7.16
C ALA A 190 -3.35 16.58 6.36
N PHE A 191 -3.45 16.50 5.04
CA PHE A 191 -2.28 16.28 4.18
C PHE A 191 -1.28 17.43 4.23
N GLU A 192 -1.76 18.68 4.16
CA GLU A 192 -0.90 19.85 4.25
C GLU A 192 -0.18 19.92 5.60
N GLU A 193 -0.94 19.77 6.70
CA GLU A 193 -0.42 19.79 8.07
C GLU A 193 0.64 18.70 8.27
N PHE A 194 0.37 17.48 7.79
CA PHE A 194 1.33 16.38 7.83
C PHE A 194 2.61 16.70 7.05
N LEU A 195 2.47 17.19 5.81
CA LEU A 195 3.62 17.53 4.98
C LEU A 195 4.47 18.65 5.57
N ARG A 196 3.85 19.69 6.14
CA ARG A 196 4.55 20.79 6.81
C ARG A 196 5.27 20.31 8.06
N PHE A 197 4.65 19.44 8.86
CA PHE A 197 5.31 18.81 10.00
C PHE A 197 6.56 18.03 9.57
N MET A 198 6.43 17.16 8.55
CA MET A 198 7.57 16.37 8.07
C MET A 198 8.68 17.24 7.48
N GLN A 199 8.33 18.36 6.82
CA GLN A 199 9.30 19.34 6.33
C GLN A 199 10.04 20.05 7.47
N GLY A 200 9.35 20.37 8.56
CA GLY A 200 9.96 20.89 9.78
C GLY A 200 10.86 19.86 10.47
N TYR A 201 10.47 18.58 10.45
CA TYR A 201 11.26 17.48 10.99
C TYR A 201 12.55 17.23 10.20
N HIS A 202 12.48 17.29 8.86
CA HIS A 202 13.62 17.12 7.97
C HIS A 202 13.38 17.88 6.66
N ASN A 203 14.27 18.84 6.35
CA ASN A 203 14.13 19.73 5.21
C ASN A 203 14.38 19.03 3.86
N ALA A 204 13.35 18.35 3.35
CA ALA A 204 13.33 17.64 2.08
C ALA A 204 12.08 17.99 1.26
N SER A 205 12.03 17.49 0.03
CA SER A 205 10.81 17.48 -0.78
C SER A 205 9.95 16.29 -0.41
N TYR A 206 8.67 16.54 -0.16
CA TYR A 206 7.70 15.52 0.21
C TYR A 206 6.51 15.53 -0.75
N THR A 207 6.09 14.33 -1.13
CA THR A 207 4.87 14.12 -1.91
C THR A 207 3.99 13.10 -1.20
N ILE A 208 2.71 13.43 -0.99
CA ILE A 208 1.71 12.40 -0.70
C ILE A 208 1.10 11.94 -2.02
N LEU A 209 1.14 10.64 -2.28
CA LEU A 209 0.37 9.96 -3.30
C LEU A 209 -0.81 9.28 -2.60
N ASN A 210 -1.98 9.90 -2.68
CA ASN A 210 -3.22 9.34 -2.16
C ASN A 210 -3.97 8.63 -3.29
N ILE A 211 -4.34 7.38 -3.05
CA ILE A 211 -5.00 6.53 -4.03
C ILE A 211 -6.39 6.18 -3.48
N THR A 212 -7.45 6.68 -4.12
CA THR A 212 -8.82 6.58 -3.61
C THR A 212 -9.78 5.98 -4.63
N LYS A 213 -10.94 5.54 -4.16
CA LYS A 213 -12.05 5.17 -5.04
C LYS A 213 -12.82 6.43 -5.42
N ASP A 214 -13.13 6.59 -6.71
CA ASP A 214 -14.03 7.65 -7.16
C ASP A 214 -15.46 7.33 -6.70
N LYS A 215 -16.10 8.27 -5.98
CA LYS A 215 -17.47 8.14 -5.49
C LYS A 215 -18.50 8.73 -6.45
N ASP A 216 -18.08 9.59 -7.38
CA ASP A 216 -18.99 10.51 -8.10
C ASP A 216 -18.97 10.33 -9.63
N SER A 217 -18.46 9.21 -10.13
CA SER A 217 -18.45 9.00 -11.57
C SER A 217 -19.80 8.42 -12.06
N ASN A 218 -20.63 9.29 -12.61
CA ASN A 218 -21.66 8.93 -13.59
C ASN A 218 -21.08 8.69 -15.00
N ASN A 219 -19.76 8.74 -15.17
CA ASN A 219 -19.11 8.72 -16.49
C ASN A 219 -18.20 7.48 -16.61
N LEU A 220 -18.76 6.38 -17.12
CA LEU A 220 -18.10 5.08 -17.31
C LEU A 220 -16.81 5.13 -18.17
N PHE A 221 -16.55 6.25 -18.85
CA PHE A 221 -15.40 6.44 -19.73
C PHE A 221 -14.19 7.12 -19.07
N ASP A 222 -14.36 7.73 -17.89
CA ASP A 222 -13.27 8.43 -17.19
C ASP A 222 -12.70 7.51 -16.08
N ILE A 223 -11.88 6.55 -16.51
CA ILE A 223 -11.48 5.38 -15.71
C ILE A 223 -10.56 5.78 -14.52
N SER A 224 -9.91 6.94 -14.59
CA SER A 224 -9.10 7.47 -13.50
C SER A 224 -8.91 8.98 -13.58
N ARG A 225 -9.07 9.68 -12.46
CA ARG A 225 -8.76 11.12 -12.33
C ARG A 225 -7.48 11.32 -11.54
N LYS A 226 -6.71 12.33 -11.94
CA LYS A 226 -5.48 12.75 -11.28
C LYS A 226 -5.58 14.22 -10.94
N ASN A 227 -5.54 14.55 -9.65
CA ASN A 227 -5.45 15.91 -9.16
C ASN A 227 -4.09 16.13 -8.50
N ILE A 228 -3.44 17.26 -8.79
CA ILE A 228 -2.17 17.63 -8.18
C ILE A 228 -2.38 18.95 -7.46
N THR A 229 -2.13 18.96 -6.16
CA THR A 229 -2.10 20.17 -5.36
C THR A 229 -0.67 20.45 -4.91
N VAL A 230 -0.20 21.67 -5.17
CA VAL A 230 1.16 22.11 -4.81
C VAL A 230 1.03 23.17 -3.74
N PHE A 231 1.64 22.93 -2.57
CA PHE A 231 1.64 23.88 -1.46
C PHE A 231 2.85 24.82 -1.52
N ASN A 232 3.99 24.30 -1.98
CA ASN A 232 5.20 25.06 -2.29
C ASN A 232 6.11 24.23 -3.22
N ASP A 233 7.33 24.72 -3.48
CA ASP A 233 8.35 24.07 -4.31
C ASP A 233 8.72 22.65 -3.86
N LYS A 234 8.56 22.34 -2.57
CA LYS A 234 8.95 21.07 -1.94
C LYS A 234 7.78 20.18 -1.56
N LEU A 235 6.57 20.72 -1.40
CA LEU A 235 5.42 20.02 -0.84
C LEU A 235 4.29 19.93 -1.85
N ARG A 236 3.83 18.71 -2.11
CA ARG A 236 2.69 18.46 -2.99
C ARG A 236 1.88 17.23 -2.58
N VAL A 237 0.64 17.19 -3.02
CA VAL A 237 -0.24 16.03 -2.95
C VAL A 237 -0.64 15.66 -4.37
N ILE A 238 -0.61 14.37 -4.67
CA ILE A 238 -1.12 13.79 -5.89
C ILE A 238 -2.24 12.84 -5.49
N GLU A 239 -3.46 13.17 -5.89
CA GLU A 239 -4.61 12.32 -5.68
C GLU A 239 -4.95 11.59 -6.97
N TYR A 240 -4.95 10.27 -6.90
CA TYR A 240 -5.43 9.41 -7.97
C TYR A 240 -6.72 8.75 -7.50
N SER A 241 -7.83 9.03 -8.19
CA SER A 241 -9.08 8.30 -8.00
C SER A 241 -9.38 7.43 -9.22
N PHE A 242 -10.04 6.30 -8.99
CA PHE A 242 -10.49 5.41 -10.06
C PHE A 242 -11.87 4.84 -9.75
N LEU A 243 -12.60 4.54 -10.81
CA LEU A 243 -13.83 3.77 -10.75
C LEU A 243 -13.50 2.33 -10.40
N ASP A 244 -13.83 1.92 -9.18
CA ASP A 244 -13.75 0.52 -8.75
C ASP A 244 -15.03 -0.24 -9.13
N ILE A 245 -15.44 -0.11 -10.40
CA ILE A 245 -16.51 -0.93 -10.96
C ILE A 245 -15.83 -2.17 -11.54
N PHE A 246 -15.92 -3.29 -10.82
CA PHE A 246 -15.74 -4.58 -11.47
C PHE A 246 -16.86 -4.70 -12.50
N PRO A 247 -16.58 -4.81 -13.81
CA PRO A 247 -17.65 -5.02 -14.76
C PRO A 247 -18.33 -6.35 -14.37
N SER A 248 -19.59 -6.28 -13.96
CA SER A 248 -20.44 -7.46 -14.02
C SER A 248 -20.43 -7.93 -15.48
N SER A 249 -20.54 -9.23 -15.70
CA SER A 249 -20.61 -9.79 -17.05
C SER A 249 -21.71 -9.13 -17.90
N ALA A 250 -22.74 -8.56 -17.27
CA ALA A 250 -23.81 -7.81 -17.91
C ALA A 250 -23.36 -6.46 -18.49
N LEU A 251 -22.56 -5.67 -17.77
CA LEU A 251 -22.05 -4.38 -18.26
C LEU A 251 -21.05 -4.53 -19.41
N LEU A 252 -20.29 -5.62 -19.43
CA LEU A 252 -19.43 -5.98 -20.56
C LEU A 252 -20.23 -6.43 -21.80
N ALA A 253 -21.38 -7.08 -21.60
CA ALA A 253 -22.24 -7.51 -22.70
C ALA A 253 -22.92 -6.33 -23.41
N ASP A 254 -23.37 -5.32 -22.66
CA ASP A 254 -23.94 -4.10 -23.24
C ASP A 254 -22.89 -3.22 -23.92
N ALA A 255 -21.72 -3.07 -23.30
CA ALA A 255 -20.63 -2.26 -23.88
C ALA A 255 -19.98 -2.89 -25.12
N MET A 256 -20.07 -4.22 -25.29
CA MET A 256 -19.57 -4.91 -26.47
C MET A 256 -20.62 -5.07 -27.58
N GLY A 257 -21.74 -4.35 -27.49
CA GLY A 257 -22.77 -4.38 -28.51
C GLY A 257 -23.41 -5.75 -28.60
N GLY A 258 -24.06 -6.18 -27.52
CA GLY A 258 -24.96 -7.33 -27.49
C GLY A 258 -26.02 -7.19 -28.59
N GLY A 259 -25.68 -7.67 -29.78
CA GLY A 259 -26.60 -7.82 -30.90
C GLY A 259 -27.67 -8.80 -30.47
N GLY A 260 -28.81 -8.24 -30.04
CA GLY A 260 -30.04 -8.99 -29.92
C GLY A 260 -30.35 -9.63 -31.26
N ARG A 261 -30.21 -10.96 -31.33
CA ARG A 261 -30.95 -11.77 -32.29
C ARG A 261 -32.22 -12.20 -31.57
N THR A 262 -33.31 -11.49 -31.89
CA THR A 262 -34.68 -12.01 -31.83
C THR A 262 -34.80 -13.28 -32.66
#